data_AF-A0A142XPI5-F1
#
_entry.id   AF-A0A142XPI5-F1
#
_cell.length_a   1.000
_cell.length_b   1.000
_cell.length_c   1.000
_cell.angle_alpha   90.00
_cell.angle_beta   90.00
_cell.angle_gamma   90.00
#
_symmetry.space_group_name_H-M   'P 1'
#
loop_
_entity.id
_entity.type
_entity.pdbx_description
1 polymer ?
#
loop_
_entity_poly.entity_id
_entity_poly.type
_entity_poly.pdbx_seq_one_letter_code
_entity_poly.pdbx_strand_id
1 'polypeptide(L)'
;MLPTQGTVKFQFTQESRDGDRFEYTLETLLTLDKKTGAVTCDLPGLATLAQEELNRAIDDRSGADVTRVIQKLFDRHADLFPVRPQGGAYFVPERHVAFVDKVQAMLGRLNGQILRFPVPAGTAEGDRSVKDAVAAGLAALIDEHRKAVAQFGSDTRDDTLKRAAEKIRSTQFKVQAYAEYLLDEKGRLDRELSTARDELRQKVERLATEPTATA
;
A
#
# COMPACT_ATOMS: atom_id res chain seq x y z
N MET A 1 -0.12 -32.23 4.41
CA MET A 1 -1.34 -32.09 5.24
C MET A 1 -1.80 -30.64 5.09
N LEU A 2 -2.87 -30.38 4.34
CA LEU A 2 -3.39 -29.02 4.16
C LEU A 2 -3.99 -28.56 5.50
N PRO A 3 -3.75 -27.32 5.96
CA PRO A 3 -4.35 -26.81 7.17
C PRO A 3 -5.88 -26.83 7.04
N THR A 4 -6.54 -27.53 7.96
CA THR A 4 -7.99 -27.45 8.17
C THR A 4 -8.38 -25.99 8.38
N GLN A 5 -9.41 -25.51 7.67
CA GLN A 5 -9.83 -24.11 7.51
C GLN A 5 -10.11 -23.29 8.80
N GLY A 6 -9.82 -23.79 9.99
CA GLY A 6 -9.99 -23.07 11.26
C GLY A 6 -8.78 -23.11 12.20
N THR A 7 -7.76 -23.94 11.96
CA THR A 7 -6.65 -24.12 12.90
C THR A 7 -5.29 -24.14 12.22
N VAL A 8 -4.26 -23.68 12.92
CA VAL A 8 -2.86 -23.78 12.51
C VAL A 8 -2.11 -24.57 13.58
N LYS A 9 -1.27 -25.53 13.15
CA LYS A 9 -0.43 -26.30 14.06
C LYS A 9 1.03 -25.89 13.92
N PHE A 10 1.70 -25.71 15.05
CA PHE A 10 3.11 -25.38 15.15
C PHE A 10 3.81 -26.41 16.03
N GLN A 11 5.06 -26.70 15.70
CA GLN A 11 5.92 -27.50 16.57
C GLN A 11 6.70 -26.58 17.49
N PHE A 12 6.65 -26.87 18.79
CA PHE A 12 7.59 -26.31 19.75
C PHE A 12 8.72 -27.32 19.96
N THR A 13 9.94 -26.81 19.90
CA THR A 13 11.17 -27.60 19.97
C THR A 13 11.97 -27.11 21.15
N GLN A 14 12.32 -28.03 22.04
CA GLN A 14 13.24 -27.78 23.13
C GLN A 14 14.66 -27.86 22.57
N GLU A 15 15.41 -26.76 22.72
CA GLU A 15 16.86 -26.75 22.50
C GLU A 15 17.55 -27.08 23.82
N SER A 16 18.42 -28.08 23.81
CA SER A 16 19.36 -28.35 24.90
C SER A 16 20.80 -28.29 24.38
N ARG A 17 21.73 -27.95 25.26
CA ARG A 17 23.15 -27.90 24.93
C ARG A 17 23.94 -28.77 25.90
N ASP A 18 24.73 -29.69 25.36
CA ASP A 18 25.71 -30.50 26.09
C ASP A 18 27.11 -30.27 25.51
N GLY A 19 27.92 -29.50 26.24
CA GLY A 19 29.22 -29.02 25.77
C GLY A 19 29.11 -28.20 24.47
N ASP A 20 29.67 -28.74 23.38
CA ASP A 20 29.65 -28.12 22.04
C ASP A 20 28.57 -28.70 21.11
N ARG A 21 27.66 -29.53 21.65
CA ARG A 21 26.54 -30.11 20.89
C ARG A 21 25.22 -29.47 21.28
N PHE A 22 24.41 -29.14 20.28
CA PHE A 22 23.02 -28.75 20.43
C PHE A 22 22.13 -29.94 20.04
N GLU A 23 21.13 -30.21 20.87
CA GLU A 23 20.08 -31.19 20.59
C GLU A 23 18.73 -30.48 20.54
N TYR A 24 17.92 -30.86 19.56
CA TYR A 24 16.62 -30.25 19.28
C TYR A 24 15.55 -31.33 19.34
N THR A 25 14.78 -31.35 20.43
CA THR A 25 13.77 -32.37 20.67
C THR A 25 12.38 -31.78 20.54
N LEU A 26 11.47 -32.48 19.85
CA LEU A 26 10.06 -32.12 19.82
C LEU A 26 9.53 -32.09 21.26
N GLU A 27 9.06 -30.92 21.70
CA GLU A 27 8.52 -30.73 23.05
C GLU A 27 7.00 -30.93 23.04
N THR A 28 6.30 -30.22 22.14
CA THR A 28 4.86 -30.41 21.93
C THR A 28 4.41 -29.84 20.57
N LEU A 29 3.17 -30.15 20.20
CA LEU A 29 2.47 -29.53 19.08
C LEU A 29 1.44 -28.55 19.61
N LEU A 30 1.60 -27.29 19.24
CA LEU A 30 0.68 -26.22 19.55
C LEU A 30 -0.37 -26.10 18.45
N THR A 31 -1.62 -25.94 18.85
CA THR A 31 -2.74 -25.67 17.94
C THR A 31 -3.29 -24.28 18.24
N LEU A 32 -3.31 -23.42 17.22
CA LEU A 32 -3.96 -22.12 17.23
C LEU A 32 -5.31 -22.23 16.52
N ASP A 33 -6.39 -21.84 17.18
CA ASP A 33 -7.67 -21.58 16.54
C ASP A 33 -7.67 -20.17 15.91
N LYS A 34 -7.80 -20.11 14.58
CA LYS A 34 -7.75 -18.86 13.82
C LYS A 34 -8.97 -17.96 14.04
N LYS A 35 -10.08 -18.49 14.55
CA LYS A 35 -11.32 -17.74 14.77
C LYS A 35 -11.35 -17.11 16.15
N THR A 36 -10.97 -17.88 17.17
CA THR A 36 -11.00 -17.41 18.56
C THR A 36 -9.66 -16.81 19.01
N GLY A 37 -8.57 -17.13 18.32
CA GLY A 37 -7.21 -16.80 18.77
C GLY A 37 -6.73 -17.67 19.93
N ALA A 38 -7.48 -18.73 20.27
CA ALA A 38 -7.14 -19.62 21.37
C ALA A 38 -5.98 -20.56 21.00
N VAL A 39 -5.02 -20.65 21.90
CA VAL A 39 -3.86 -21.52 21.81
C VAL A 39 -4.03 -22.71 22.75
N THR A 40 -3.83 -23.93 22.23
CA THR A 40 -3.88 -25.18 23.01
C THR A 40 -2.69 -26.08 22.70
N CYS A 41 -2.16 -26.77 23.71
CA CYS A 41 -1.20 -27.87 23.57
C CYS A 41 -1.28 -28.80 24.79
N ASP A 42 -0.53 -29.90 24.75
CA ASP A 42 -0.53 -30.91 25.82
C ASP A 42 0.17 -30.43 27.11
N LEU A 43 0.88 -29.28 27.04
CA LEU A 43 1.63 -28.68 28.15
C LEU A 43 0.99 -27.35 28.59
N PRO A 44 0.16 -27.33 29.65
CA PRO A 44 -0.65 -26.15 29.99
C PRO A 44 0.16 -24.87 30.24
N GLY A 45 1.32 -24.96 30.90
CA GLY A 45 2.16 -23.78 31.14
C GLY A 45 2.72 -23.17 29.85
N LEU A 46 3.04 -24.02 28.88
CA LEU A 46 3.56 -23.62 27.58
C LEU A 46 2.46 -23.07 26.67
N ALA A 47 1.23 -23.59 26.77
CA ALA A 47 0.05 -23.00 26.14
C ALA A 47 -0.21 -21.58 26.65
N THR A 48 -0.13 -21.34 27.97
CA THR A 48 -0.29 -20.00 28.57
C THR A 48 0.77 -19.03 28.04
N LEU A 49 2.05 -19.41 28.09
CA LEU A 49 3.14 -18.56 27.58
C LEU A 49 2.94 -18.23 26.09
N ALA A 50 2.59 -19.22 25.28
CA ALA A 50 2.36 -19.00 23.85
C ALA A 50 1.13 -18.11 23.59
N GLN A 51 0.07 -18.19 24.42
CA GLN A 51 -1.07 -17.28 24.35
C GLN A 51 -0.67 -15.84 24.69
N GLU A 52 0.16 -15.64 25.73
CA GLU A 52 0.67 -14.32 26.12
C GLU A 52 1.53 -13.69 25.02
N GLU A 53 2.42 -14.46 24.40
CA GLU A 53 3.24 -14.01 23.27
C GLU A 53 2.39 -13.67 22.04
N LEU A 54 1.37 -14.48 21.74
CA LEU A 54 0.43 -14.19 20.67
C LEU A 54 -0.32 -12.89 20.93
N ASN A 55 -0.83 -12.68 22.15
CA ASN A 55 -1.54 -11.45 22.52
C ASN A 55 -0.64 -10.22 22.35
N ARG A 56 0.61 -10.29 22.82
CA ARG A 56 1.59 -9.20 22.63
C ARG A 56 1.81 -8.90 21.15
N ALA A 57 1.96 -9.94 20.33
CA ALA A 57 2.14 -9.76 18.88
C ALA A 57 0.91 -9.15 18.20
N ILE A 58 -0.31 -9.47 18.65
CA ILE A 58 -1.56 -8.90 18.15
C ILE A 58 -1.64 -7.41 18.47
N ASP A 59 -1.21 -6.99 19.66
CA ASP A 59 -1.16 -5.57 20.03
C ASP A 59 -0.25 -4.76 19.10
N ASP A 60 0.86 -5.36 18.66
CA ASP A 60 1.84 -4.73 17.76
C ASP A 60 1.54 -4.87 16.26
N ARG A 61 0.62 -5.78 15.88
CA ARG A 61 0.32 -6.13 14.48
C ARG A 61 -1.17 -6.13 14.25
N SER A 62 -1.64 -5.06 13.62
CA SER A 62 -3.06 -4.79 13.42
C SER A 62 -3.47 -4.97 11.97
N GLY A 63 -4.79 -4.92 11.71
CA GLY A 63 -5.32 -4.83 10.35
C GLY A 63 -4.78 -3.64 9.54
N ALA A 64 -4.29 -2.59 10.20
CA ALA A 64 -3.65 -1.46 9.53
C ALA A 64 -2.35 -1.86 8.82
N ASP A 65 -1.61 -2.84 9.35
CA ASP A 65 -0.42 -3.39 8.68
C ASP A 65 -0.77 -4.05 7.35
N VAL A 66 -1.85 -4.85 7.35
CA VAL A 66 -2.37 -5.48 6.14
C VAL A 66 -2.82 -4.42 5.13
N THR A 67 -3.54 -3.39 5.57
CA THR A 67 -3.94 -2.26 4.72
C THR A 67 -2.73 -1.57 4.09
N ARG A 68 -1.68 -1.28 4.87
CA ARG A 68 -0.45 -0.64 4.36
C ARG A 68 0.27 -1.53 3.35
N VAL A 69 0.30 -2.85 3.56
CA VAL A 69 0.87 -3.81 2.60
C VAL A 69 0.10 -3.77 1.29
N ILE A 70 -1.24 -3.79 1.35
CA ILE A 70 -2.09 -3.76 0.15
C ILE A 70 -1.89 -2.46 -0.62
N GLN A 71 -1.91 -1.31 0.05
CA GLN A 71 -1.66 -0.01 -0.58
C GLN A 71 -0.31 -0.01 -1.33
N LYS A 72 0.76 -0.48 -0.68
CA LYS A 72 2.09 -0.60 -1.31
C LYS A 72 2.14 -1.56 -2.50
N LEU A 73 1.29 -2.58 -2.52
CA LEU A 73 1.17 -3.50 -3.65
C LEU A 73 0.47 -2.81 -4.82
N PHE A 74 -0.61 -2.07 -4.56
CA PHE A 74 -1.29 -1.28 -5.58
C PHE A 74 -0.37 -0.20 -6.14
N ASP A 75 0.32 0.59 -5.32
CA ASP A 75 1.26 1.63 -5.79
C ASP A 75 2.28 1.13 -6.85
N ARG A 76 2.61 -0.17 -6.83
CA ARG A 76 3.51 -0.81 -7.81
C ARG A 76 2.82 -1.45 -9.01
N HIS A 77 1.56 -1.85 -8.90
CA HIS A 77 0.90 -2.73 -9.87
C HIS A 77 -0.41 -2.19 -10.45
N ALA A 78 -1.08 -1.25 -9.78
CA ALA A 78 -2.36 -0.68 -10.18
C ALA A 78 -2.66 0.62 -9.43
N ASP A 79 -3.29 1.60 -10.08
CA ASP A 79 -3.72 2.82 -9.38
C ASP A 79 -5.01 2.57 -8.58
N LEU A 80 -5.05 3.08 -7.34
CA LEU A 80 -6.24 3.13 -6.49
C LEU A 80 -6.78 4.55 -6.45
N PHE A 81 -7.93 4.78 -7.06
CA PHE A 81 -8.60 6.08 -7.01
C PHE A 81 -9.65 6.10 -5.89
N PRO A 82 -9.45 6.85 -4.80
CA PRO A 82 -10.41 6.87 -3.70
C PRO A 82 -11.74 7.47 -4.16
N VAL A 83 -12.84 6.74 -3.94
CA VAL A 83 -14.20 7.22 -4.25
C VAL A 83 -14.77 8.04 -3.07
N ARG A 84 -14.16 7.91 -1.89
CA ARG A 84 -14.52 8.67 -0.68
C ARG A 84 -13.30 9.34 -0.05
N PRO A 85 -13.44 10.55 0.52
CA PRO A 85 -12.31 11.28 1.13
C PRO A 85 -11.59 10.50 2.24
N GLN A 86 -12.34 9.71 3.02
CA GLN A 86 -11.77 8.93 4.14
C GLN A 86 -11.13 7.60 3.70
N GLY A 87 -11.01 7.32 2.40
CA GLY A 87 -10.42 6.09 1.86
C GLY A 87 -11.29 4.84 2.03
N GLY A 88 -10.74 3.64 1.84
CA GLY A 88 -11.45 2.37 2.09
C GLY A 88 -12.45 1.93 1.02
N ALA A 89 -12.77 2.77 0.03
CA ALA A 89 -13.46 2.38 -1.21
C ALA A 89 -12.74 3.02 -2.39
N TYR A 90 -12.40 2.21 -3.39
CA TYR A 90 -11.52 2.61 -4.49
C TYR A 90 -12.08 2.15 -5.82
N PHE A 91 -11.96 3.02 -6.82
CA PHE A 91 -12.12 2.63 -8.21
C PHE A 91 -10.81 2.03 -8.71
N VAL A 92 -10.91 0.87 -9.35
CA VAL A 92 -9.81 0.16 -10.01
C VAL A 92 -10.26 -0.20 -11.42
N PRO A 93 -9.50 0.19 -12.47
CA PRO A 93 -9.81 -0.16 -13.85
C PRO A 93 -9.82 -1.68 -14.09
N GLU A 94 -10.70 -2.13 -14.98
CA GLU A 94 -10.89 -3.56 -15.30
C GLU A 94 -9.60 -4.26 -15.74
N ARG A 95 -8.70 -3.56 -16.47
CA ARG A 95 -7.39 -4.10 -16.87
C ARG A 95 -6.53 -4.62 -15.71
N HIS A 96 -6.80 -4.19 -14.47
CA HIS A 96 -6.08 -4.65 -13.29
C HIS A 96 -6.77 -5.82 -12.56
N VAL A 97 -7.88 -6.36 -13.07
CA VAL A 97 -8.68 -7.41 -12.40
C VAL A 97 -7.84 -8.61 -11.96
N ALA A 98 -6.92 -9.08 -12.82
CA ALA A 98 -6.06 -10.21 -12.53
C ALA A 98 -5.12 -9.97 -11.33
N PHE A 99 -4.73 -8.70 -11.10
CA PHE A 99 -3.98 -8.32 -9.91
C PHE A 99 -4.89 -8.26 -8.68
N VAL A 100 -6.10 -7.69 -8.81
CA VAL A 100 -7.08 -7.66 -7.72
C VAL A 100 -7.44 -9.09 -7.26
N ASP A 101 -7.52 -10.06 -8.16
CA ASP A 101 -7.74 -11.47 -7.85
C ASP A 101 -6.65 -12.08 -6.96
N LYS A 102 -5.38 -11.73 -7.22
CA LYS A 102 -4.26 -12.15 -6.38
C LYS A 102 -4.37 -11.53 -4.98
N VAL A 103 -4.76 -10.25 -4.89
CA VAL A 103 -4.96 -9.57 -3.60
C VAL A 103 -6.11 -10.21 -2.82
N GLN A 104 -7.25 -10.50 -3.46
CA GLN A 104 -8.37 -11.18 -2.82
C GLN A 104 -7.99 -12.60 -2.35
N ALA A 105 -7.26 -13.36 -3.16
CA ALA A 105 -6.79 -14.69 -2.76
C ALA A 105 -5.84 -14.61 -1.54
N MET A 106 -4.94 -13.64 -1.52
CA MET A 106 -4.06 -13.37 -0.37
C MET A 106 -4.88 -13.03 0.88
N LEU A 107 -5.83 -12.10 0.77
CA LEU A 107 -6.69 -11.71 1.89
C LEU A 107 -7.53 -12.86 2.42
N GLY A 108 -8.08 -13.71 1.53
CA GLY A 108 -8.81 -14.90 1.96
C GLY A 108 -7.98 -15.85 2.83
N ARG A 109 -6.67 -15.97 2.57
CA ARG A 109 -5.75 -16.75 3.43
C ARG A 109 -5.57 -16.13 4.82
N LEU A 110 -5.66 -14.81 4.90
CA LEU A 110 -5.63 -14.01 6.12
C LEU A 110 -7.01 -13.87 6.76
N ASN A 111 -8.02 -14.64 6.33
CA ASN A 111 -9.42 -14.53 6.76
C ASN A 111 -10.04 -13.13 6.50
N GLY A 112 -9.45 -12.34 5.59
CA GLY A 112 -9.98 -11.05 5.13
C GLY A 112 -10.81 -11.20 3.85
N GLN A 113 -11.49 -10.13 3.47
CA GLN A 113 -12.29 -10.07 2.24
C GLN A 113 -12.20 -8.71 1.55
N ILE A 114 -12.39 -8.71 0.22
CA ILE A 114 -12.65 -7.51 -0.56
C ILE A 114 -14.03 -7.67 -1.18
N LEU A 115 -14.87 -6.66 -1.00
CA LEU A 115 -16.14 -6.56 -1.71
C LEU A 115 -15.90 -5.78 -3.00
N ARG A 116 -16.38 -6.32 -4.12
CA ARG A 116 -16.22 -5.71 -5.43
C ARG A 116 -17.60 -5.53 -6.06
N PHE A 117 -17.84 -4.34 -6.59
CA PHE A 117 -19.07 -4.01 -7.30
C PHE A 117 -18.66 -3.48 -8.68
N PRO A 118 -19.09 -4.11 -9.79
CA PRO A 118 -18.80 -3.60 -11.11
C PRO A 118 -19.52 -2.26 -11.32
N VAL A 119 -18.85 -1.32 -11.98
CA VAL A 119 -19.47 -0.07 -12.45
C VAL A 119 -19.79 -0.27 -13.94
N PRO A 120 -21.07 -0.34 -14.34
CA PRO A 120 -21.43 -0.54 -15.74
C PRO A 120 -21.03 0.67 -16.60
N ALA A 121 -20.24 0.42 -17.64
CA ALA A 121 -19.84 1.44 -18.60
C ALA A 121 -21.04 1.95 -19.41
N GLY A 122 -21.04 3.24 -19.77
CA GLY A 122 -22.08 3.86 -20.58
C GLY A 122 -23.29 4.33 -19.79
N THR A 123 -23.23 4.25 -18.46
CA THR A 123 -24.25 4.83 -17.59
C THR A 123 -23.83 6.26 -17.23
N ALA A 124 -24.70 7.25 -17.45
CA ALA A 124 -24.35 8.65 -17.21
C ALA A 124 -23.80 8.90 -15.79
N GLU A 125 -24.43 8.28 -14.79
CA GLU A 125 -24.03 8.40 -13.38
C GLU A 125 -22.75 7.62 -13.04
N GLY A 126 -22.59 6.41 -13.59
CA GLY A 126 -21.39 5.61 -13.40
C GLY A 126 -20.16 6.24 -14.05
N ASP A 127 -20.29 6.66 -15.31
CA ASP A 127 -19.23 7.31 -16.07
C ASP A 127 -18.81 8.63 -15.41
N ARG A 128 -19.78 9.43 -14.92
CA ARG A 128 -19.50 10.64 -14.13
C ARG A 128 -18.72 10.32 -12.85
N SER A 129 -19.19 9.33 -12.07
CA SER A 129 -18.55 8.97 -10.80
C SER A 129 -17.12 8.47 -11.00
N VAL A 130 -16.88 7.69 -12.05
CA VAL A 130 -15.55 7.21 -12.43
C VAL A 130 -14.66 8.37 -12.86
N LYS A 131 -15.16 9.27 -13.72
CA LYS A 131 -14.44 10.48 -14.12
C LYS A 131 -14.00 11.28 -12.91
N ASP A 132 -14.93 11.59 -12.00
CA ASP A 132 -14.68 12.42 -10.84
C ASP A 132 -13.66 11.77 -9.89
N ALA A 133 -13.76 10.46 -9.65
CA ALA A 133 -12.83 9.72 -8.79
C ALA A 133 -11.40 9.69 -9.39
N VAL A 134 -11.27 9.41 -10.69
CA VAL A 134 -9.98 9.38 -11.38
C VAL A 134 -9.36 10.78 -11.43
N ALA A 135 -10.17 11.79 -11.77
CA ALA A 135 -9.71 13.18 -11.84
C ALA A 135 -9.27 13.70 -10.47
N ALA A 136 -10.02 13.41 -9.40
CA ALA A 136 -9.67 13.79 -8.04
C ALA A 136 -8.36 13.13 -7.57
N GLY A 137 -8.18 11.83 -7.84
CA GLY A 137 -6.96 11.14 -7.45
C GLY A 137 -5.73 11.62 -8.21
N LEU A 138 -5.84 11.90 -9.51
CA LEU A 138 -4.73 12.48 -10.28
C LEU A 138 -4.44 13.93 -9.86
N ALA A 139 -5.46 14.73 -9.56
CA ALA A 139 -5.27 16.08 -9.02
C ALA A 139 -4.55 16.07 -7.67
N ALA A 140 -4.88 15.11 -6.79
CA ALA A 140 -4.18 14.94 -5.52
C ALA A 140 -2.69 14.61 -5.71
N LEU A 141 -2.34 13.74 -6.67
CA LEU A 141 -0.93 13.47 -7.01
C LEU A 141 -0.22 14.72 -7.52
N ILE A 142 -0.86 15.54 -8.34
CA ILE A 142 -0.28 16.80 -8.83
C ILE A 142 -0.03 17.77 -7.66
N ASP A 143 -0.99 17.91 -6.76
CA ASP A 143 -0.86 18.75 -5.56
C ASP A 143 0.29 18.28 -4.65
N GLU A 144 0.46 16.97 -4.47
CA GLU A 144 1.61 16.39 -3.74
C GLU A 144 2.94 16.78 -4.39
N HIS A 145 3.06 16.74 -5.72
CA HIS A 145 4.28 17.16 -6.41
C HIS A 145 4.56 18.64 -6.19
N ARG A 146 3.55 19.50 -6.31
CA ARG A 146 3.70 20.95 -6.09
C ARG A 146 4.11 21.27 -4.66
N LYS A 147 3.51 20.61 -3.67
CA LYS A 147 3.91 20.71 -2.26
C LYS A 147 5.35 20.27 -2.04
N ALA A 148 5.78 19.17 -2.65
CA ALA A 148 7.17 18.72 -2.57
C ALA A 148 8.14 19.74 -3.18
N VAL A 149 7.81 20.30 -4.35
CA VAL A 149 8.61 21.33 -5.02
C VAL A 149 8.74 22.59 -4.16
N ALA A 150 7.64 23.01 -3.53
CA ALA A 150 7.63 24.20 -2.67
C ALA A 150 8.60 24.07 -1.49
N GLN A 151 8.77 22.85 -0.95
CA GLN A 151 9.65 22.55 0.19
C GLN A 151 11.15 22.51 -0.15
N PHE A 152 11.54 22.51 -1.43
CA PHE A 152 12.96 22.48 -1.77
C PHE A 152 13.69 23.77 -1.32
N GLY A 153 14.93 23.61 -0.91
CA GLY A 153 15.81 24.67 -0.41
C GLY A 153 17.24 24.49 -0.93
N SER A 154 18.15 25.36 -0.52
CA SER A 154 19.56 25.35 -0.94
C SER A 154 20.32 24.09 -0.54
N ASP A 155 19.82 23.34 0.45
CA ASP A 155 20.32 22.06 0.92
C ASP A 155 19.76 20.85 0.15
N THR A 156 18.83 21.08 -0.78
CA THR A 156 18.18 20.01 -1.53
C THR A 156 19.14 19.39 -2.54
N ARG A 157 19.40 18.09 -2.40
CA ARG A 157 20.28 17.33 -3.28
C ARG A 157 19.74 17.24 -4.71
N ASP A 158 20.63 17.27 -5.69
CA ASP A 158 20.30 17.12 -7.12
C ASP A 158 19.49 15.85 -7.42
N ASP A 159 19.82 14.72 -6.78
CA ASP A 159 19.06 13.47 -6.91
C ASP A 159 17.60 13.61 -6.45
N THR A 160 17.32 14.43 -5.43
CA THR A 160 15.95 14.71 -4.98
C THR A 160 15.17 15.48 -6.05
N LEU A 161 15.81 16.46 -6.69
CA LEU A 161 15.23 17.25 -7.78
C LEU A 161 14.93 16.37 -9.01
N LYS A 162 15.87 15.48 -9.38
CA LYS A 162 15.69 14.50 -10.46
C LYS A 162 14.53 13.56 -10.19
N ARG A 163 14.44 13.00 -8.98
CA ARG A 163 13.31 12.13 -8.56
C ARG A 163 11.98 12.87 -8.61
N ALA A 164 11.94 14.15 -8.24
CA ALA A 164 10.73 14.96 -8.36
C ALA A 164 10.29 15.11 -9.82
N ALA A 165 11.23 15.39 -10.74
CA ALA A 165 10.94 15.45 -12.17
C ALA A 165 10.42 14.11 -12.71
N GLU A 166 10.99 12.99 -12.28
CA GLU A 166 10.51 11.65 -12.64
C GLU A 166 9.09 11.38 -12.15
N LYS A 167 8.75 11.78 -10.91
CA LYS A 167 7.39 11.64 -10.37
C LYS A 167 6.36 12.46 -11.16
N ILE A 168 6.69 13.69 -11.54
CA ILE A 168 5.83 14.52 -12.40
C ILE A 168 5.63 13.86 -13.76
N ARG A 169 6.72 13.38 -14.40
CA ARG A 169 6.63 12.66 -15.70
C ARG A 169 5.79 11.38 -15.60
N SER A 170 5.95 10.61 -14.53
CA SER A 170 5.14 9.41 -14.27
C SER A 170 3.66 9.77 -14.15
N THR A 171 3.33 10.87 -13.47
CA THR A 171 1.93 11.33 -13.34
C THR A 171 1.37 11.82 -14.68
N GLN A 172 2.19 12.47 -15.50
CA GLN A 172 1.81 12.81 -16.88
C GLN A 172 1.48 11.57 -17.71
N PHE A 173 2.28 10.51 -17.59
CA PHE A 173 1.97 9.22 -18.22
C PHE A 173 0.65 8.65 -17.72
N LYS A 174 0.37 8.71 -16.42
CA LYS A 174 -0.93 8.27 -15.86
C LYS A 174 -2.09 9.06 -16.46
N VAL A 175 -2.02 10.39 -16.54
CA VAL A 175 -3.09 11.21 -17.16
C VAL A 175 -3.37 10.75 -18.61
N GLN A 176 -2.35 10.40 -19.39
CA GLN A 176 -2.57 9.84 -20.73
C GLN A 176 -3.17 8.43 -20.68
N ALA A 177 -2.68 7.55 -19.79
CA ALA A 177 -3.18 6.18 -19.64
C ALA A 177 -4.63 6.08 -19.11
N TYR A 178 -5.15 7.18 -18.55
CA TYR A 178 -6.52 7.32 -18.04
C TYR A 178 -7.37 8.28 -18.88
N ALA A 179 -6.91 8.72 -20.06
CA ALA A 179 -7.60 9.69 -20.88
C ALA A 179 -9.07 9.33 -21.19
N GLU A 180 -9.35 8.05 -21.43
CA GLU A 180 -10.71 7.55 -21.70
C GLU A 180 -11.69 7.78 -20.54
N TYR A 181 -11.21 7.67 -19.30
CA TYR A 181 -12.02 7.92 -18.10
C TYR A 181 -12.15 9.40 -17.77
N LEU A 182 -11.17 10.21 -18.17
CA LEU A 182 -11.08 11.61 -17.80
C LEU A 182 -11.98 12.52 -18.65
N LEU A 183 -12.32 12.12 -19.88
CA LEU A 183 -13.14 12.92 -20.79
C LEU A 183 -12.65 14.38 -20.85
N ASP A 184 -13.50 15.34 -20.46
CA ASP A 184 -13.24 16.78 -20.45
C ASP A 184 -12.23 17.23 -19.36
N GLU A 185 -12.07 16.46 -18.28
CA GLU A 185 -11.16 16.78 -17.18
C GLU A 185 -9.68 16.64 -17.56
N LYS A 186 -9.37 15.88 -18.62
CA LYS A 186 -7.98 15.69 -19.06
C LYS A 186 -7.28 17.01 -19.34
N GLY A 187 -7.95 17.95 -20.02
CA GLY A 187 -7.37 19.25 -20.37
C GLY A 187 -7.10 20.15 -19.16
N ARG A 188 -7.84 19.96 -18.05
CA ARG A 188 -7.54 20.63 -16.78
C ARG A 188 -6.27 20.03 -16.15
N LEU A 189 -6.20 18.71 -16.03
CA LEU A 189 -5.06 18.01 -15.43
C LEU A 189 -3.75 18.22 -16.21
N ASP A 190 -3.79 18.23 -17.55
CA ASP A 190 -2.63 18.52 -18.39
C ASP A 190 -2.06 19.93 -18.12
N ARG A 191 -2.94 20.93 -17.91
CA ARG A 191 -2.52 22.30 -17.56
C ARG A 191 -1.90 22.35 -16.17
N GLU A 192 -2.53 21.71 -15.19
CA GLU A 192 -2.00 21.64 -13.81
C GLU A 192 -0.64 20.95 -13.74
N LEU A 193 -0.43 19.88 -14.52
CA LEU A 193 0.87 19.22 -14.67
C LEU A 193 1.93 20.13 -15.31
N SER A 194 1.56 20.88 -16.35
CA SER A 194 2.47 21.85 -16.96
C SER A 194 2.89 22.90 -15.95
N THR A 195 1.95 23.42 -15.16
CA THR A 195 2.25 24.37 -14.08
C THR A 195 3.21 23.75 -13.05
N ALA A 196 2.95 22.54 -12.57
CA ALA A 196 3.83 21.85 -11.61
C ALA A 196 5.25 21.64 -12.16
N ARG A 197 5.38 21.32 -13.46
CA ARG A 197 6.68 21.19 -14.12
C ARG A 197 7.41 22.52 -14.22
N ASP A 198 6.71 23.59 -14.58
CA ASP A 198 7.29 24.92 -14.71
C ASP A 198 7.71 25.48 -13.34
N GLU A 199 6.93 25.21 -12.27
CA GLU A 199 7.30 25.50 -10.88
C GLU A 199 8.59 24.78 -10.47
N LEU A 200 8.72 23.48 -10.79
CA LEU A 200 9.96 22.74 -10.52
C LEU A 200 11.14 23.35 -11.26
N ARG A 201 10.99 23.68 -12.56
CA ARG A 201 12.07 24.30 -13.33
C ARG A 201 12.53 25.63 -12.71
N GLN A 202 11.59 26.51 -12.40
CA GLN A 202 11.90 27.81 -11.76
C GLN A 202 12.54 27.63 -10.37
N LYS A 203 12.16 26.59 -9.64
CA LYS A 203 12.77 26.27 -8.35
C LYS A 203 14.22 25.82 -8.52
N VAL A 204 14.49 24.92 -9.46
CA VAL A 204 15.86 24.45 -9.78
C VAL A 204 16.75 25.59 -10.24
N GLU A 205 16.25 26.46 -11.13
CA GLU A 205 16.99 27.63 -11.63
C GLU A 205 17.41 28.57 -10.49
N ARG A 206 16.48 28.88 -9.56
CA ARG A 206 16.76 29.71 -8.38
C ARG A 206 17.83 29.08 -7.48
N LEU A 207 17.71 27.78 -7.19
CA LEU A 207 18.67 27.07 -6.36
C LEU A 207 20.07 27.00 -6.98
N ALA A 208 20.17 27.00 -8.32
CA ALA A 208 21.44 27.05 -9.02
C ALA A 208 22.10 28.45 -9.01
N THR A 209 21.32 29.52 -8.74
CA THR A 209 21.82 30.90 -8.69
C THR A 209 22.11 31.41 -7.27
N GLU A 210 21.57 30.76 -6.24
CA GLU A 210 21.87 31.10 -4.84
C GLU A 210 23.30 30.65 -4.48
N PRO A 211 24.19 31.55 -4.05
CA PRO A 211 25.53 31.17 -3.63
C PRO A 211 25.43 30.29 -2.39
N THR A 212 26.12 29.15 -2.39
CA THR A 212 26.33 28.34 -1.19
C THR A 212 27.03 29.22 -0.16
N ALA A 213 26.30 29.71 0.84
CA ALA A 213 26.90 30.46 1.94
C ALA A 213 27.80 29.49 2.73
N THR A 214 29.10 29.56 2.45
CA THR A 214 30.13 28.83 3.20
C THR A 214 30.19 29.41 4.61
N ALA A 215 29.90 28.57 5.60
CA ALA A 215 30.22 28.81 7.01
C ALA A 215 31.70 28.53 7.28
#